data_AF-A0A239ED47-F1
#
_entry.id   AF-A0A239ED47-F1
#
_cell.length_a   1.000
_cell.length_b   1.000
_cell.length_c   1.000
_cell.angle_alpha   90.00
_cell.angle_beta   90.00
_cell.angle_gamma   90.00
#
_symmetry.space_group_name_H-M   'P 1'
#
loop_
_entity.id
_entity.type
_entity.pdbx_description
1 polymer ?
#
loop_
_entity_poly.entity_id
_entity_poly.type
_entity_poly.pdbx_seq_one_letter_code
_entity_poly.pdbx_strand_id
1 'polypeptide(L)'
;MHTRFVRTISIVGAPSLALLLAGCAGITSILKVSPVPVAGAAVHGAVHGGQQPISGATIQLFIAGTGGYAQTNKNILTSVVTTGLDGSFTLSGNYPCTPGQRMYLVATGGYPAQPASQGGAPNPNAAVMAALGDCGSLTTSTFINMNEVTTVGSVFALAPFMSGYTNLGANSGNVAGLNRAFASVNKLVDIGAGSSTGSALPAGATGPSSEINTLADAMAVCINSAGGTAGDSTGCGMFFSYATPPGGAAPTDTIAALLNLAHNPFLHPADL
;
A
#
# COMPACT_ATOMS: atom_id res chain seq x y z
N MET A 1 -10.29 23.09 -86.28
CA MET A 1 -8.81 23.03 -86.33
C MET A 1 -8.29 22.61 -84.97
N HIS A 2 -7.80 21.36 -84.85
CA HIS A 2 -6.67 20.90 -84.02
C HIS A 2 -6.79 19.38 -83.82
N THR A 3 -6.05 18.65 -84.66
CA THR A 3 -5.70 17.24 -84.58
C THR A 3 -4.64 17.01 -83.52
N ARG A 4 -4.79 16.04 -82.60
CA ARG A 4 -3.71 15.31 -81.89
C ARG A 4 -4.24 13.95 -81.40
N PHE A 5 -3.86 12.85 -82.05
CA PHE A 5 -2.69 11.97 -81.81
C PHE A 5 -3.00 10.82 -80.83
N VAL A 6 -3.22 9.64 -81.43
CA VAL A 6 -3.35 8.34 -80.78
C VAL A 6 -1.98 7.88 -80.27
N ARG A 7 -1.93 7.37 -79.04
CA ARG A 7 -0.80 6.56 -78.56
C ARG A 7 -1.33 5.36 -77.79
N THR A 8 -1.29 4.21 -78.46
CA THR A 8 -1.56 2.88 -77.92
C THR A 8 -0.38 2.45 -77.05
N ILE A 9 -0.63 2.02 -75.81
CA ILE A 9 0.34 1.35 -74.96
C ILE A 9 -0.28 0.02 -74.50
N SER A 10 0.30 -1.08 -74.96
CA SER A 10 0.02 -2.45 -74.50
C SER A 10 1.18 -2.90 -73.60
N ILE A 11 0.92 -3.26 -72.34
CA ILE A 11 1.88 -4.02 -71.51
C ILE A 11 1.14 -5.04 -70.64
N VAL A 12 1.21 -6.29 -71.10
CA VAL A 12 1.50 -7.56 -70.39
C VAL A 12 0.98 -7.74 -68.96
N GLY A 13 0.00 -8.64 -68.80
CA GLY A 13 -0.47 -9.13 -67.51
C GLY A 13 0.46 -10.18 -66.89
N ALA A 14 0.70 -10.05 -65.58
CA ALA A 14 1.37 -11.04 -64.74
C ALA A 14 0.30 -11.89 -64.01
N PRO A 15 0.42 -13.23 -63.94
CA PRO A 15 -0.51 -14.05 -63.20
C PRO A 15 -0.16 -14.03 -61.71
N SER A 16 -1.06 -13.50 -60.89
CA SER A 16 -0.95 -13.54 -59.43
C SER A 16 -1.33 -14.94 -58.92
N LEU A 17 -0.33 -15.69 -58.46
CA LEU A 17 -0.49 -16.99 -57.81
C LEU A 17 -0.96 -16.79 -56.37
N ALA A 18 -2.25 -17.01 -56.10
CA ALA A 18 -2.81 -16.96 -54.76
C ALA A 18 -2.49 -18.25 -53.99
N LEU A 19 -1.49 -18.21 -53.10
CA LEU A 19 -1.24 -19.26 -52.11
C LEU A 19 -2.24 -19.13 -50.95
N LEU A 20 -3.15 -20.09 -50.84
CA LEU A 20 -4.00 -20.29 -49.66
C LEU A 20 -3.16 -20.86 -48.51
N LEU A 21 -2.69 -20.01 -47.59
CA LEU A 21 -2.15 -20.46 -46.31
C LEU A 21 -3.32 -20.90 -45.39
N ALA A 22 -3.64 -22.18 -45.40
CA ALA A 22 -4.43 -22.80 -44.34
C ALA A 22 -3.55 -22.95 -43.08
N GLY A 23 -3.53 -21.92 -42.25
CA GLY A 23 -2.90 -21.98 -40.92
C GLY A 23 -3.74 -22.86 -39.99
N CYS A 24 -3.19 -24.01 -39.59
CA CYS A 24 -3.75 -24.82 -38.52
C CYS A 24 -3.56 -24.05 -37.21
N ALA A 25 -4.61 -23.36 -36.76
CA ALA A 25 -4.66 -22.76 -35.43
C ALA A 25 -4.66 -23.91 -34.41
N GLY A 26 -3.47 -24.28 -33.93
CA GLY A 26 -3.31 -25.13 -32.77
C GLY A 26 -4.00 -24.48 -31.58
N ILE A 27 -5.17 -25.01 -31.24
CA ILE A 27 -5.91 -24.77 -30.01
C ILE A 27 -5.05 -25.26 -28.84
N THR A 28 -4.14 -24.41 -28.35
CA THR A 28 -3.56 -24.56 -27.03
C THR A 28 -4.62 -24.13 -26.02
N SER A 29 -5.45 -25.09 -25.59
CA SER A 29 -6.27 -24.95 -24.39
C SER A 29 -5.35 -24.87 -23.18
N ILE A 30 -4.85 -23.66 -22.90
CA ILE A 30 -4.22 -23.33 -21.63
C ILE A 30 -5.32 -23.41 -20.57
N LEU A 31 -5.36 -24.51 -19.83
CA LEU A 31 -6.19 -24.63 -18.64
C LEU A 31 -5.78 -23.50 -17.69
N LYS A 32 -6.66 -22.52 -17.51
CA LYS A 32 -6.49 -21.46 -16.51
C LYS A 32 -6.66 -22.11 -15.14
N VAL A 33 -5.57 -22.64 -14.58
CA VAL A 33 -5.56 -23.15 -13.21
C VAL A 33 -5.83 -21.95 -12.30
N SER A 34 -7.00 -21.96 -11.66
CA SER A 34 -7.31 -20.98 -10.62
C SER A 34 -6.31 -21.17 -9.49
N PRO A 35 -5.57 -20.13 -9.09
CA PRO A 35 -4.57 -20.28 -8.04
C PRO A 35 -5.30 -20.58 -6.72
N VAL A 36 -4.79 -21.59 -5.99
CA VAL A 36 -5.41 -22.14 -4.78
C VAL A 36 -4.88 -21.36 -3.57
N PRO A 37 -5.76 -20.94 -2.63
CA PRO A 37 -5.32 -20.36 -1.38
C PRO A 37 -4.41 -21.32 -0.60
N VAL A 38 -3.26 -20.82 -0.16
CA VAL A 38 -2.32 -21.51 0.72
C VAL A 38 -2.37 -20.88 2.11
N ALA A 39 -1.90 -21.61 3.12
CA ALA A 39 -1.58 -21.03 4.40
C ALA A 39 -0.43 -20.02 4.21
N GLY A 40 -0.57 -18.84 4.82
CA GLY A 40 0.49 -17.84 4.83
C GLY A 40 1.75 -18.30 5.57
N ALA A 41 2.86 -17.63 5.32
CA ALA A 41 4.07 -17.84 6.10
C ALA A 41 3.88 -17.35 7.55
N ALA A 42 4.52 -18.01 8.51
CA ALA A 42 4.59 -17.48 9.87
C ALA A 42 5.54 -16.28 9.88
N VAL A 43 5.03 -15.08 10.12
CA VAL A 43 5.83 -13.84 10.11
C VAL A 43 5.81 -13.19 11.49
N HIS A 44 6.81 -12.36 11.76
CA HIS A 44 6.92 -11.63 13.02
C HIS A 44 7.36 -10.20 12.75
N GLY A 45 7.17 -9.35 13.73
CA GLY A 45 7.48 -7.93 13.58
C GLY A 45 7.29 -7.17 14.87
N ALA A 46 7.41 -5.86 14.77
CA ALA A 46 7.21 -4.95 15.88
C ALA A 46 6.54 -3.66 15.42
N VAL A 47 5.76 -3.07 16.32
CA VAL A 47 5.09 -1.78 16.12
C VAL A 47 5.71 -0.74 17.03
N HIS A 48 6.16 0.37 16.44
CA HIS A 48 6.77 1.48 17.16
C HIS A 48 6.10 2.82 16.83
N GLY A 49 6.13 3.70 17.81
CA GLY A 49 5.96 5.15 17.64
C GLY A 49 7.31 5.81 17.92
N GLY A 50 7.92 6.39 16.89
CA GLY A 50 9.33 6.77 16.92
C GLY A 50 10.20 5.59 17.34
N GLN A 51 10.94 5.74 18.44
CA GLN A 51 11.77 4.68 19.02
C GLN A 51 11.08 3.87 20.12
N GLN A 52 9.82 4.16 20.44
CA GLN A 52 9.10 3.56 21.56
C GLN A 52 8.17 2.45 21.07
N PRO A 53 8.09 1.31 21.76
CA PRO A 53 7.15 0.27 21.39
C PRO A 53 5.71 0.73 21.61
N ILE A 54 4.80 0.31 20.73
CA ILE A 54 3.35 0.44 20.96
C ILE A 54 2.84 -0.91 21.43
N SER A 55 2.51 -0.99 22.72
CA SER A 55 2.02 -2.22 23.34
C SER A 55 0.50 -2.34 23.24
N GLY A 56 -0.03 -3.57 23.15
CA GLY A 56 -1.48 -3.82 23.07
C GLY A 56 -2.18 -3.28 21.81
N ALA A 57 -1.44 -2.87 20.78
CA ALA A 57 -2.01 -2.49 19.49
C ALA A 57 -2.62 -3.72 18.80
N THR A 58 -3.79 -3.57 18.19
CA THR A 58 -4.45 -4.67 17.48
C THR A 58 -3.89 -4.79 16.06
N ILE A 59 -3.35 -5.96 15.73
CA ILE A 59 -2.82 -6.26 14.40
C ILE A 59 -3.94 -6.80 13.52
N GLN A 60 -4.02 -6.26 12.30
CA GLN A 60 -4.98 -6.66 11.28
C GLN A 60 -4.23 -6.89 9.97
N LEU A 61 -4.57 -7.97 9.28
CA LEU A 61 -3.98 -8.34 8.00
C LEU A 61 -5.05 -8.29 6.93
N PHE A 62 -4.74 -7.67 5.79
CA PHE A 62 -5.68 -7.48 4.70
C PHE A 62 -5.07 -7.93 3.38
N ILE A 63 -5.96 -8.32 2.45
CA ILE A 63 -5.66 -8.47 1.03
C ILE A 63 -6.33 -7.32 0.29
N ALA A 64 -5.57 -6.62 -0.54
CA ALA A 64 -6.08 -5.58 -1.43
C ALA A 64 -7.12 -6.14 -2.41
N GLY A 65 -8.23 -5.44 -2.54
CA GLY A 65 -9.32 -5.82 -3.43
C GLY A 65 -9.00 -5.66 -4.92
N THR A 66 -9.64 -6.47 -5.76
CA THR A 66 -9.57 -6.39 -7.23
C THR A 66 -10.94 -6.21 -7.89
N GLY A 67 -11.98 -6.03 -7.07
CA GLY A 67 -13.37 -5.83 -7.50
C GLY A 67 -13.78 -4.36 -7.64
N GLY A 68 -12.94 -3.40 -7.24
CA GLY A 68 -13.24 -1.98 -7.29
C GLY A 68 -12.16 -1.12 -6.63
N TYR A 69 -12.11 0.16 -7.00
CA TYR A 69 -11.26 1.13 -6.30
C TYR A 69 -11.73 1.31 -4.86
N ALA A 70 -10.77 1.39 -3.92
CA ALA A 70 -11.05 1.52 -2.50
C ALA A 70 -12.03 0.45 -1.96
N GLN A 71 -11.99 -0.77 -2.54
CA GLN A 71 -12.83 -1.88 -2.12
C GLN A 71 -12.66 -2.13 -0.61
N THR A 72 -13.79 -2.34 0.09
CA THR A 72 -13.79 -2.74 1.49
C THR A 72 -13.17 -4.13 1.65
N ASN A 73 -12.11 -4.21 2.44
CA ASN A 73 -11.41 -5.42 2.79
C ASN A 73 -11.74 -5.83 4.23
N LYS A 74 -11.61 -7.13 4.50
CA LYS A 74 -11.80 -7.70 5.83
C LYS A 74 -10.46 -8.14 6.39
N ASN A 75 -10.31 -8.03 7.71
CA ASN A 75 -9.20 -8.67 8.40
C ASN A 75 -9.26 -10.18 8.15
N ILE A 76 -8.15 -10.76 7.67
CA ILE A 76 -8.05 -12.20 7.34
C ILE A 76 -7.36 -13.01 8.44
N LEU A 77 -6.93 -12.37 9.53
CA LEU A 77 -6.48 -13.10 10.71
C LEU A 77 -7.65 -13.83 11.36
N THR A 78 -7.44 -15.11 11.64
CA THR A 78 -8.45 -16.00 12.25
C THR A 78 -8.54 -15.84 13.77
N SER A 79 -7.52 -15.24 14.39
CA SER A 79 -7.44 -14.93 15.81
C SER A 79 -7.02 -13.49 16.00
N VAL A 80 -7.45 -12.88 17.10
CA VAL A 80 -6.99 -11.54 17.49
C VAL A 80 -5.50 -11.62 17.84
N VAL A 81 -4.71 -10.76 17.21
CA VAL A 81 -3.28 -10.58 17.51
C VAL A 81 -3.11 -9.18 18.08
N THR A 82 -2.44 -9.08 19.22
CA THR A 82 -2.08 -7.80 19.83
C THR A 82 -0.58 -7.75 20.07
N THR A 83 -0.01 -6.55 20.07
CA THR A 83 1.41 -6.38 20.35
C THR A 83 1.75 -6.63 21.81
N GLY A 84 2.92 -7.21 22.06
CA GLY A 84 3.49 -7.38 23.40
C GLY A 84 3.94 -6.07 24.02
N LEU A 85 4.49 -6.14 25.25
CA LEU A 85 5.02 -4.97 25.97
C LEU A 85 6.19 -4.29 25.23
N ASP A 86 6.93 -5.07 24.45
CA ASP A 86 8.03 -4.64 23.58
C ASP A 86 7.55 -4.26 22.17
N GLY A 87 6.23 -4.16 21.94
CA GLY A 87 5.66 -3.85 20.63
C GLY A 87 5.69 -5.02 19.64
N SER A 88 6.22 -6.19 20.03
CA SER A 88 6.35 -7.34 19.15
C SER A 88 5.00 -7.99 18.82
N PHE A 89 4.88 -8.59 17.64
CA PHE A 89 3.76 -9.45 17.29
C PHE A 89 4.23 -10.66 16.48
N THR A 90 3.41 -11.71 16.45
CA THR A 90 3.63 -12.89 15.62
C THR A 90 2.34 -13.29 14.93
N LEU A 91 2.43 -13.56 13.63
CA LEU A 91 1.39 -14.21 12.84
C LEU A 91 1.84 -15.64 12.58
N SER A 92 1.08 -16.62 13.06
CA SER A 92 1.46 -18.04 12.99
C SER A 92 1.34 -18.68 11.59
N GLY A 93 1.03 -17.89 10.55
CA GLY A 93 0.76 -18.40 9.19
C GLY A 93 -0.66 -18.94 8.98
N ASN A 94 -1.52 -18.85 10.00
CA ASN A 94 -2.91 -19.32 9.96
C ASN A 94 -3.87 -18.32 9.28
N TYR A 95 -3.46 -17.77 8.14
CA TYR A 95 -4.28 -16.88 7.31
C TYR A 95 -4.23 -17.34 5.85
N PRO A 96 -5.38 -17.36 5.15
CA PRO A 96 -5.41 -17.78 3.75
C PRO A 96 -4.89 -16.65 2.85
N CYS A 97 -3.99 -16.98 1.92
CA CYS A 97 -3.61 -16.08 0.86
C CYS A 97 -3.29 -16.86 -0.42
N THR A 98 -3.27 -16.18 -1.55
CA THR A 98 -2.90 -16.74 -2.84
C THR A 98 -1.72 -15.97 -3.40
N PRO A 99 -0.65 -16.62 -3.91
CA PRO A 99 0.44 -15.92 -4.58
C PRO A 99 -0.09 -14.96 -5.67
N GLY A 100 0.47 -13.77 -5.74
CA GLY A 100 -0.01 -12.67 -6.58
C GLY A 100 -0.98 -11.71 -5.88
N GLN A 101 -1.57 -12.08 -4.74
CA GLN A 101 -2.37 -11.15 -3.95
C GLN A 101 -1.49 -10.13 -3.22
N ARG A 102 -1.97 -8.89 -3.10
CA ARG A 102 -1.24 -7.82 -2.40
C ARG A 102 -1.71 -7.69 -0.97
N MET A 103 -0.80 -7.87 -0.03
CA MET A 103 -1.07 -7.90 1.39
C MET A 103 -0.53 -6.66 2.08
N TYR A 104 -1.20 -6.24 3.14
CA TYR A 104 -0.76 -5.16 3.99
C TYR A 104 -1.23 -5.39 5.43
N LEU A 105 -0.42 -4.92 6.38
CA LEU A 105 -0.72 -4.93 7.79
C LEU A 105 -1.13 -3.54 8.26
N VAL A 106 -2.03 -3.53 9.24
CA VAL A 106 -2.43 -2.34 9.99
C VAL A 106 -2.40 -2.67 11.47
N ALA A 107 -1.74 -1.84 12.27
CA ALA A 107 -1.79 -1.88 13.72
C ALA A 107 -2.62 -0.69 14.19
N THR A 108 -3.67 -0.92 14.98
CA THR A 108 -4.55 0.15 15.48
C THR A 108 -4.60 0.18 17.00
N GLY A 109 -4.64 1.38 17.57
CA GLY A 109 -4.73 1.60 19.01
C GLY A 109 -3.42 1.32 19.75
N GLY A 110 -3.56 0.85 20.99
CA GLY A 110 -2.45 0.48 21.85
C GLY A 110 -1.97 1.62 22.74
N TYR A 111 -0.86 1.36 23.43
CA TYR A 111 -0.26 2.23 24.43
C TYR A 111 1.16 2.58 24.00
N PRO A 112 1.39 3.79 23.48
CA PRO A 112 2.72 4.26 23.09
C PRO A 112 3.62 4.45 24.32
N ALA A 113 4.86 3.98 24.24
CA ALA A 113 5.95 4.11 25.23
C ALA A 113 5.74 3.45 26.60
N GLN A 114 4.52 3.44 27.14
CA GLN A 114 4.23 2.91 28.45
C GLN A 114 2.97 2.06 28.40
N PRO A 115 3.01 0.78 28.82
CA PRO A 115 1.83 -0.08 28.79
C PRO A 115 0.79 0.32 29.84
N ALA A 116 -0.44 -0.17 29.67
CA ALA A 116 -1.55 0.04 30.61
C ALA A 116 -1.18 -0.33 32.06
N SER A 117 -0.43 -1.43 32.24
CA SER A 117 0.00 -1.92 33.55
C SER A 117 0.93 -0.98 34.31
N GLN A 118 1.51 0.00 33.61
CA GLN A 118 2.38 1.03 34.17
C GLN A 118 1.71 2.41 34.17
N GLY A 119 0.40 2.50 33.88
CA GLY A 119 -0.35 3.75 33.86
C GLY A 119 -0.24 4.54 32.54
N GLY A 120 0.16 3.90 31.44
CA GLY A 120 0.13 4.53 30.12
C GLY A 120 -1.28 4.82 29.63
N ALA A 121 -1.44 5.91 28.87
CA ALA A 121 -2.69 6.25 28.22
C ALA A 121 -2.79 5.59 26.84
N PRO A 122 -3.93 4.99 26.47
CA PRO A 122 -4.09 4.44 25.13
C PRO A 122 -4.21 5.56 24.10
N ASN A 123 -3.75 5.31 22.88
CA ASN A 123 -3.99 6.19 21.74
C ASN A 123 -5.03 5.54 20.80
N PRO A 124 -6.32 5.89 20.89
CA PRO A 124 -7.34 5.30 20.01
C PRO A 124 -7.19 5.74 18.55
N ASN A 125 -6.45 6.81 18.28
CA ASN A 125 -6.25 7.38 16.95
C ASN A 125 -5.01 6.82 16.23
N ALA A 126 -4.16 6.04 16.91
CA ALA A 126 -2.98 5.45 16.32
C ALA A 126 -3.38 4.37 15.30
N ALA A 127 -2.96 4.57 14.05
CA ALA A 127 -3.06 3.59 12.97
C ALA A 127 -1.73 3.57 12.19
N VAL A 128 -1.05 2.43 12.20
CA VAL A 128 0.29 2.25 11.60
C VAL A 128 0.18 1.19 10.50
N MET A 129 0.80 1.42 9.34
CA MET A 129 0.67 0.56 8.16
C MET A 129 2.02 0.06 7.64
N ALA A 130 2.03 -1.18 7.18
CA ALA A 130 3.12 -1.74 6.36
C ALA A 130 2.52 -2.49 5.17
N ALA A 131 2.76 -1.98 3.95
CA ALA A 131 2.34 -2.64 2.73
C ALA A 131 3.35 -3.72 2.31
N LEU A 132 3.01 -4.98 2.59
CA LEU A 132 3.90 -6.14 2.48
C LEU A 132 4.16 -6.58 1.03
N GLY A 133 3.21 -6.34 0.12
CA GLY A 133 3.33 -6.76 -1.26
C GLY A 133 2.80 -8.17 -1.51
N ASP A 134 3.51 -8.98 -2.30
CA ASP A 134 3.02 -10.28 -2.72
C ASP A 134 2.96 -11.27 -1.55
N CYS A 135 1.83 -11.99 -1.39
CA CYS A 135 1.80 -13.05 -0.38
C CYS A 135 2.91 -14.09 -0.60
N GLY A 136 3.18 -14.44 -1.86
CA GLY A 136 4.16 -15.45 -2.21
C GLY A 136 5.61 -15.09 -1.86
N SER A 137 5.90 -13.82 -1.51
CA SER A 137 7.22 -13.40 -1.07
C SER A 137 7.43 -13.45 0.45
N LEU A 138 6.38 -13.71 1.23
CA LEU A 138 6.50 -13.81 2.68
C LEU A 138 7.10 -15.16 3.08
N THR A 139 8.05 -15.13 4.01
CA THR A 139 8.77 -16.30 4.53
C THR A 139 8.84 -16.24 6.05
N THR A 140 9.26 -17.34 6.68
CA THR A 140 9.47 -17.37 8.14
C THR A 140 10.57 -16.44 8.65
N SER A 141 11.46 -15.99 7.76
CA SER A 141 12.49 -15.00 8.07
C SER A 141 12.04 -13.56 7.83
N THR A 142 10.80 -13.35 7.38
CA THR A 142 10.28 -12.00 7.14
C THR A 142 10.04 -11.30 8.48
N PHE A 143 10.84 -10.26 8.73
CA PHE A 143 10.64 -9.32 9.82
C PHE A 143 9.92 -8.07 9.30
N ILE A 144 8.91 -7.61 10.03
CA ILE A 144 8.10 -6.45 9.64
C ILE A 144 8.23 -5.37 10.71
N ASN A 145 8.91 -4.27 10.38
CA ASN A 145 8.85 -3.06 11.19
C ASN A 145 7.63 -2.23 10.75
N MET A 146 6.75 -1.91 11.70
CA MET A 146 5.62 -1.01 11.49
C MET A 146 5.85 0.26 12.30
N ASN A 147 6.07 1.38 11.63
CA ASN A 147 6.27 2.69 12.25
C ASN A 147 5.75 3.82 11.34
N GLU A 148 6.02 5.06 11.72
CA GLU A 148 5.64 6.26 10.97
C GLU A 148 6.19 6.24 9.54
N VAL A 149 7.47 5.88 9.38
CA VAL A 149 8.14 5.85 8.06
C VAL A 149 7.48 4.84 7.14
N THR A 150 7.29 3.59 7.60
CA THR A 150 6.62 2.56 6.79
C THR A 150 5.19 2.95 6.47
N THR A 151 4.52 3.66 7.37
CA THR A 151 3.15 4.13 7.17
C THR A 151 3.11 5.20 6.08
N VAL A 152 3.95 6.23 6.16
CA VAL A 152 4.03 7.29 5.13
C VAL A 152 4.32 6.68 3.77
N GLY A 153 5.34 5.83 3.65
CA GLY A 153 5.69 5.16 2.39
C GLY A 153 4.56 4.30 1.83
N SER A 154 3.85 3.57 2.70
CA SER A 154 2.71 2.72 2.32
C SER A 154 1.53 3.56 1.85
N VAL A 155 1.11 4.56 2.64
CA VAL A 155 -0.08 5.36 2.38
C VAL A 155 0.11 6.22 1.13
N PHE A 156 1.23 6.92 0.98
CA PHE A 156 1.45 7.79 -0.19
C PHE A 156 1.54 7.00 -1.51
N ALA A 157 2.19 5.84 -1.50
CA ALA A 157 2.26 5.00 -2.70
C ALA A 157 0.89 4.39 -3.07
N LEU A 158 0.06 4.08 -2.06
CA LEU A 158 -1.23 3.41 -2.25
C LEU A 158 -2.42 4.37 -2.31
N ALA A 159 -2.22 5.67 -2.06
CA ALA A 159 -3.25 6.71 -2.07
C ALA A 159 -4.20 6.67 -3.28
N PRO A 160 -3.76 6.36 -4.53
CA PRO A 160 -4.68 6.26 -5.67
C PRO A 160 -5.67 5.09 -5.60
N PHE A 161 -5.43 4.12 -4.72
CA PHE A 161 -6.19 2.88 -4.59
C PHE A 161 -6.94 2.75 -3.26
N MET A 162 -6.84 3.75 -2.39
CA MET A 162 -7.38 3.68 -1.04
C MET A 162 -8.21 4.90 -0.65
N SER A 163 -9.22 4.68 0.20
CA SER A 163 -10.01 5.72 0.88
C SER A 163 -9.92 5.61 2.41
N GLY A 164 -9.12 4.67 2.91
CA GLY A 164 -8.93 4.34 4.32
C GLY A 164 -8.22 2.99 4.44
N TYR A 165 -7.73 2.62 5.62
CA TYR A 165 -6.94 1.39 5.77
C TYR A 165 -7.77 0.10 5.56
N THR A 166 -9.09 0.14 5.76
CA THR A 166 -10.00 -0.97 5.41
C THR A 166 -10.51 -0.91 3.97
N ASN A 167 -10.17 0.13 3.21
CA ASN A 167 -10.70 0.41 1.88
C ASN A 167 -9.55 0.57 0.89
N LEU A 168 -9.07 -0.54 0.33
CA LEU A 168 -7.90 -0.55 -0.55
C LEU A 168 -8.07 -1.57 -1.68
N GLY A 169 -8.05 -1.12 -2.91
CA GLY A 169 -8.20 -2.01 -4.06
C GLY A 169 -8.21 -1.28 -5.38
N ALA A 170 -8.26 -2.06 -6.45
CA ALA A 170 -8.43 -1.59 -7.81
C ALA A 170 -9.59 -2.30 -8.49
N ASN A 171 -10.10 -1.74 -9.58
CA ASN A 171 -10.93 -2.51 -10.49
C ASN A 171 -10.10 -3.58 -11.23
N SER A 172 -10.78 -4.58 -11.80
CA SER A 172 -10.12 -5.68 -12.51
C SER A 172 -9.30 -5.22 -13.73
N GLY A 173 -9.60 -4.05 -14.29
CA GLY A 173 -8.85 -3.42 -15.38
C GLY A 173 -7.54 -2.75 -14.96
N ASN A 174 -7.34 -2.47 -13.66
CA ASN A 174 -6.15 -1.77 -13.15
C ASN A 174 -5.43 -2.51 -12.00
N VAL A 175 -5.53 -3.84 -11.97
CA VAL A 175 -4.74 -4.67 -11.03
C VAL A 175 -3.23 -4.47 -11.24
N ALA A 176 -2.80 -4.23 -12.48
CA ALA A 176 -1.40 -3.91 -12.77
C ALA A 176 -0.94 -2.60 -12.11
N GLY A 177 -1.79 -1.57 -12.05
CA GLY A 177 -1.50 -0.32 -11.35
C GLY A 177 -1.36 -0.53 -9.85
N LEU A 178 -2.28 -1.28 -9.25
CA LEU A 178 -2.20 -1.66 -7.83
C LEU A 178 -0.89 -2.40 -7.52
N ASN A 179 -0.51 -3.35 -8.37
CA ASN A 179 0.74 -4.09 -8.20
C ASN A 179 1.97 -3.18 -8.29
N ARG A 180 1.97 -2.18 -9.18
CA ARG A 180 3.05 -1.19 -9.29
C ARG A 180 3.08 -0.23 -8.09
N ALA A 181 1.93 0.10 -7.51
CA ALA A 181 1.85 0.91 -6.30
C ALA A 181 2.51 0.18 -5.11
N PHE A 182 2.18 -1.09 -4.89
CA PHE A 182 2.88 -1.92 -3.90
C PHE A 182 4.39 -2.05 -4.18
N ALA A 183 4.79 -2.21 -5.45
CA ALA A 183 6.21 -2.22 -5.80
C ALA A 183 6.91 -0.87 -5.55
N SER A 184 6.16 0.25 -5.57
CA SER A 184 6.70 1.58 -5.27
C SER A 184 6.95 1.77 -3.78
N VAL A 185 6.14 1.15 -2.91
CA VAL A 185 6.39 1.13 -1.45
C VAL A 185 7.82 0.65 -1.18
N ASN A 186 8.23 -0.47 -1.78
CA ASN A 186 9.56 -1.07 -1.58
C ASN A 186 10.72 -0.21 -2.13
N LYS A 187 10.43 0.87 -2.87
CA LYS A 187 11.42 1.88 -3.27
C LYS A 187 11.48 3.04 -2.28
N LEU A 188 10.34 3.41 -1.72
CA LEU A 188 10.22 4.52 -0.77
C LEU A 188 10.74 4.13 0.62
N VAL A 189 10.42 2.91 1.07
CA VAL A 189 10.70 2.43 2.42
C VAL A 189 11.14 0.98 2.41
N ASP A 190 12.02 0.64 3.36
CA ASP A 190 12.39 -0.72 3.68
C ASP A 190 11.56 -1.17 4.89
N ILE A 191 10.62 -2.09 4.65
CA ILE A 191 9.73 -2.61 5.71
C ILE A 191 10.50 -3.45 6.73
N GLY A 192 11.60 -4.09 6.33
CA GLY A 192 12.42 -4.89 7.23
C GLY A 192 13.25 -4.01 8.18
N ALA A 193 13.76 -2.89 7.69
CA ALA A 193 14.53 -1.93 8.49
C ALA A 193 13.66 -0.86 9.19
N GLY A 194 12.43 -0.63 8.71
CA GLY A 194 11.55 0.42 9.21
C GLY A 194 12.02 1.83 8.83
N SER A 195 12.72 1.98 7.70
CA SER A 195 13.38 3.25 7.33
C SER A 195 13.25 3.56 5.84
N SER A 196 13.62 4.78 5.44
CA SER A 196 13.76 5.20 4.04
C SER A 196 15.25 5.29 3.67
N THR A 197 15.69 4.96 2.45
CA THR A 197 14.92 4.46 1.28
C THR A 197 14.77 2.94 1.28
N GLY A 198 13.84 2.44 0.48
CA GLY A 198 13.62 1.00 0.32
C GLY A 198 14.68 0.33 -0.56
N SER A 199 15.01 -0.91 -0.24
CA SER A 199 16.02 -1.72 -0.95
C SER A 199 15.72 -1.99 -2.43
N ALA A 200 14.49 -1.78 -2.90
CA ALA A 200 14.16 -1.88 -4.33
C ALA A 200 14.45 -0.59 -5.13
N LEU A 201 14.91 0.47 -4.48
CA LEU A 201 15.37 1.68 -5.17
C LEU A 201 16.69 1.37 -5.91
N PRO A 202 16.79 1.60 -7.24
CA PRO A 202 18.00 1.30 -7.99
C PRO A 202 19.23 2.05 -7.44
N ALA A 203 20.39 1.40 -7.48
CA ALA A 203 21.65 2.01 -7.07
C ALA A 203 21.91 3.31 -7.85
N GLY A 204 22.24 4.39 -7.15
CA GLY A 204 22.46 5.72 -7.72
C GLY A 204 21.20 6.55 -7.95
N ALA A 205 20.00 6.00 -7.70
CA ALA A 205 18.77 6.79 -7.66
C ALA A 205 18.57 7.41 -6.28
N THR A 206 17.93 8.58 -6.23
CA THR A 206 17.55 9.26 -4.99
C THR A 206 16.04 9.16 -4.78
N GLY A 207 15.62 8.78 -3.58
CA GLY A 207 14.23 8.83 -3.14
C GLY A 207 13.94 10.05 -2.26
N PRO A 208 12.67 10.39 -2.01
CA PRO A 208 12.27 11.54 -1.20
C PRO A 208 12.33 11.23 0.31
N SER A 209 13.50 10.81 0.81
CA SER A 209 13.66 10.39 2.21
C SER A 209 13.43 11.52 3.20
N SER A 210 13.84 12.75 2.86
CA SER A 210 13.58 13.93 3.68
C SER A 210 12.09 14.15 3.89
N GLU A 211 11.31 14.11 2.81
CA GLU A 211 9.87 14.34 2.82
C GLU A 211 9.15 13.23 3.57
N ILE A 212 9.56 11.97 3.37
CA ILE A 212 9.03 10.83 4.11
C ILE A 212 9.27 10.99 5.61
N ASN A 213 10.51 11.33 6.00
CA ASN A 213 10.87 11.47 7.41
C ASN A 213 10.19 12.69 8.05
N THR A 214 10.06 13.82 7.36
CA THR A 214 9.32 14.98 7.88
C THR A 214 7.85 14.66 8.13
N LEU A 215 7.19 13.93 7.21
CA LEU A 215 5.81 13.48 7.44
C LEU A 215 5.72 12.44 8.55
N ALA A 216 6.73 11.58 8.69
CA ALA A 216 6.81 10.61 9.76
C ALA A 216 6.96 11.31 11.13
N ASP A 217 7.81 12.33 11.22
CA ASP A 217 7.99 13.14 12.43
C ASP A 217 6.69 13.88 12.81
N ALA A 218 5.98 14.46 11.83
CA ALA A 218 4.69 15.10 12.05
C ALA A 218 3.62 14.09 12.54
N MET A 219 3.59 12.88 11.95
CA MET A 219 2.70 11.79 12.36
C MET A 219 3.04 11.27 13.77
N ALA A 220 4.32 11.25 14.14
CA ALA A 220 4.81 10.78 15.44
C ALA A 220 4.24 11.61 16.60
N VAL A 221 3.95 12.90 16.38
CA VAL A 221 3.27 13.76 17.36
C VAL A 221 1.91 13.20 17.76
N CYS A 222 1.15 12.64 16.82
CA CYS A 222 -0.09 11.95 17.16
C CYS A 222 0.21 10.57 17.75
N ILE A 223 1.01 9.73 17.09
CA ILE A 223 1.22 8.33 17.50
C ILE A 223 1.71 8.23 18.95
N ASN A 224 2.64 9.08 19.36
CA ASN A 224 3.28 9.04 20.69
C ASN A 224 2.49 9.79 21.77
N SER A 225 1.22 10.08 21.53
CA SER A 225 0.32 10.79 22.46
C SER A 225 -0.81 9.90 22.98
N ALA A 226 -1.71 10.47 23.79
CA ALA A 226 -2.96 9.82 24.20
C ALA A 226 -4.09 9.96 23.16
N GLY A 227 -3.76 10.35 21.92
CA GLY A 227 -4.73 10.69 20.89
C GLY A 227 -5.27 12.12 21.03
N GLY A 228 -6.29 12.41 20.24
CA GLY A 228 -6.90 13.74 20.13
C GLY A 228 -7.94 13.81 19.02
N THR A 229 -8.57 14.96 18.91
CA THR A 229 -9.55 15.30 17.87
C THR A 229 -9.18 16.64 17.24
N ALA A 230 -9.41 16.78 15.93
CA ALA A 230 -9.17 18.06 15.25
C ALA A 230 -9.82 19.23 15.99
N GLY A 231 -9.07 20.32 16.19
CA GLY A 231 -9.50 21.50 16.93
C GLY A 231 -9.23 21.47 18.44
N ASP A 232 -8.74 20.37 19.01
CA ASP A 232 -8.24 20.36 20.38
C ASP A 232 -6.78 20.84 20.49
N SER A 233 -6.28 21.01 21.72
CA SER A 233 -4.93 21.50 22.00
C SER A 233 -3.86 20.41 22.08
N THR A 234 -4.20 19.16 21.76
CA THR A 234 -3.24 18.04 21.77
C THR A 234 -2.42 18.04 20.49
N GLY A 235 -1.24 17.43 20.54
CA GLY A 235 -0.43 17.24 19.33
C GLY A 235 -1.17 16.44 18.24
N CYS A 236 -1.94 15.42 18.63
CA CYS A 236 -2.73 14.65 17.68
C CYS A 236 -3.89 15.47 17.08
N GLY A 237 -4.58 16.29 17.87
CA GLY A 237 -5.61 17.18 17.37
C GLY A 237 -5.08 18.26 16.44
N MET A 238 -3.88 18.79 16.70
CA MET A 238 -3.21 19.71 15.78
C MET A 238 -2.86 19.01 14.46
N PHE A 239 -2.27 17.80 14.51
CA PHE A 239 -2.00 16.99 13.32
C PHE A 239 -3.26 16.74 12.48
N PHE A 240 -4.37 16.38 13.12
CA PHE A 240 -5.64 16.19 12.41
C PHE A 240 -6.23 17.48 11.86
N SER A 241 -6.05 18.60 12.54
CA SER A 241 -6.47 19.91 12.03
C SER A 241 -5.71 20.27 10.75
N TYR A 242 -4.39 20.10 10.73
CA TYR A 242 -3.57 20.35 9.53
C TYR A 242 -3.84 19.36 8.39
N ALA A 243 -4.20 18.11 8.73
CA ALA A 243 -4.57 17.09 7.75
C ALA A 243 -6.05 17.15 7.34
N THR A 244 -6.82 18.15 7.75
CA THR A 244 -8.23 18.32 7.36
C THR A 244 -8.33 19.09 6.03
N PRO A 245 -8.87 18.50 4.95
CA PRO A 245 -9.08 19.22 3.69
C PRO A 245 -10.15 20.32 3.85
N PRO A 246 -10.04 21.45 3.12
CA PRO A 246 -11.08 22.48 3.11
C PRO A 246 -12.44 21.90 2.71
N GLY A 247 -13.44 22.05 3.59
CA GLY A 247 -14.78 21.49 3.37
C GLY A 247 -14.87 19.96 3.49
N GLY A 248 -13.78 19.28 3.86
CA GLY A 248 -13.71 17.84 4.12
C GLY A 248 -13.94 17.48 5.58
N ALA A 249 -13.98 16.18 5.86
CA ALA A 249 -14.04 15.66 7.22
C ALA A 249 -12.63 15.60 7.83
N ALA A 250 -12.53 15.93 9.11
CA ALA A 250 -11.32 15.72 9.87
C ALA A 250 -11.01 14.21 9.99
N PRO A 251 -9.75 13.79 9.83
CA PRO A 251 -9.36 12.40 10.01
C PRO A 251 -9.51 12.00 11.48
N THR A 252 -9.85 10.73 11.71
CA THR A 252 -9.98 10.14 13.06
C THR A 252 -8.83 9.22 13.42
N ASP A 253 -7.97 8.91 12.46
CA ASP A 253 -6.78 8.08 12.63
C ASP A 253 -5.63 8.58 11.77
N THR A 254 -4.41 8.15 12.10
CA THR A 254 -3.20 8.63 11.44
C THR A 254 -3.04 8.17 9.99
N ILE A 255 -3.64 7.05 9.56
CA ILE A 255 -3.62 6.65 8.15
C ILE A 255 -4.57 7.55 7.34
N ALA A 256 -5.77 7.82 7.84
CA ALA A 256 -6.71 8.73 7.22
C ALA A 256 -6.13 10.15 7.10
N ALA A 257 -5.41 10.62 8.12
CA ALA A 257 -4.70 11.88 8.08
C ALA A 257 -3.65 11.91 6.96
N LEU A 258 -2.76 10.91 6.89
CA LEU A 258 -1.79 10.80 5.81
C LEU A 258 -2.44 10.70 4.42
N LEU A 259 -3.58 10.04 4.31
CA LEU A 259 -4.32 9.93 3.05
C LEU A 259 -4.87 11.28 2.60
N ASN A 260 -5.43 12.07 3.51
CA ASN A 260 -5.87 13.43 3.22
C ASN A 260 -4.70 14.28 2.71
N LEU A 261 -3.52 14.19 3.32
CA LEU A 261 -2.32 14.90 2.85
C LEU A 261 -1.89 14.44 1.46
N ALA A 262 -1.91 13.13 1.20
CA ALA A 262 -1.54 12.57 -0.09
C ALA A 262 -2.49 13.04 -1.23
N HIS A 263 -3.78 13.21 -0.93
CA HIS A 263 -4.77 13.73 -1.89
C HIS A 263 -4.79 15.26 -1.96
N ASN A 264 -4.23 15.97 -0.98
CA ASN A 264 -4.28 17.43 -0.88
C ASN A 264 -2.88 18.00 -0.60
N PRO A 265 -2.00 18.12 -1.63
CA PRO A 265 -0.59 18.51 -1.45
C PRO A 265 -0.35 19.92 -0.90
N PHE A 266 -1.39 20.75 -0.80
CA PHE A 266 -1.34 22.10 -0.22
C PHE A 266 -1.57 22.11 1.31
N LEU A 267 -1.82 20.95 1.91
CA LEU A 267 -1.87 20.81 3.36
C LEU A 267 -0.44 20.67 3.91
N HIS A 268 -0.13 21.40 4.99
CA HIS A 268 1.23 21.53 5.52
C HIS A 268 1.28 21.18 7.02
N PRO A 269 1.30 19.89 7.39
CA PRO A 269 1.50 19.45 8.77
C PRO A 269 2.99 19.41 9.16
N ALA A 270 3.90 19.66 8.22
CA ALA A 270 5.34 19.69 8.45
C ALA A 270 5.81 20.87 9.35
N ASP A 271 4.89 21.78 9.69
CA ASP A 271 5.13 22.93 10.57
C ASP A 271 4.85 22.62 12.07
N LEU A 272 4.55 21.36 12.39
CA LEU A 272 4.40 20.82 13.76
C LEU A 272 5.76 20.49 14.40
#